data_AF-A0A2X0UEK2-F1
#
_entry.id   AF-A0A2X0UEK2-F1
#
_cell.length_a   1.000
_cell.length_b   1.000
_cell.length_c   1.000
_cell.angle_alpha   90.00
_cell.angle_beta   90.00
_cell.angle_gamma   90.00
#
_symmetry.space_group_name_H-M   'P 1'
#
loop_
_entity.id
_entity.type
_entity.pdbx_description
1 polymer ?
#
loop_
_entity_poly.entity_id
_entity_poly.type
_entity_poly.pdbx_seq_one_letter_code
_entity_poly.pdbx_strand_id
1 'polypeptide(L)'
;MLEQHNDLIERLLRDSLTRTSEFNGGWTFTNDGTLYFTVWDKGGTTFFSWSERQPSTSPGLKTDCDSVAAYVLTTELGSMRAMALPFDVPRFPERLDQLHPSWVADKTPLPPALFYHRIEDPSVCFYSSSPFDAVPVTYAMEYDLEDILKKYMA
;
A
#
# COMPACT_ATOMS: atom_id res chain seq x y z
N MET A 1 -10.34 9.71 5.22
CA MET A 1 -9.69 9.34 3.95
C MET A 1 -9.94 7.87 3.67
N LEU A 2 -9.68 6.96 4.62
CA LEU A 2 -9.99 5.53 4.51
C LEU A 2 -11.44 5.24 4.12
N GLU A 3 -12.43 5.95 4.65
CA GLU A 3 -13.84 5.80 4.24
C GLU A 3 -14.06 6.04 2.73
N GLN A 4 -13.27 6.90 2.10
CA GLN A 4 -13.35 7.18 0.66
C GLN A 4 -12.81 6.02 -0.17
N HIS A 5 -12.06 5.11 0.44
CA HIS A 5 -11.52 3.91 -0.20
C HIS A 5 -12.35 2.65 0.10
N ASN A 6 -13.50 2.76 0.79
CA ASN A 6 -14.35 1.60 1.09
C ASN A 6 -14.76 0.86 -0.19
N ASP A 7 -15.22 1.57 -1.22
CA ASP A 7 -15.61 0.95 -2.51
C ASP A 7 -14.43 0.22 -3.17
N LEU A 8 -13.23 0.79 -3.11
CA LEU A 8 -12.00 0.17 -3.63
C LEU A 8 -11.65 -1.10 -2.85
N ILE A 9 -11.67 -1.03 -1.52
CA ILE A 9 -11.40 -2.15 -0.63
C ILE A 9 -12.42 -3.27 -0.89
N GLU A 10 -13.73 -2.96 -0.90
CA GLU A 10 -14.78 -3.93 -1.18
C GLU A 10 -14.59 -4.61 -2.53
N ARG A 11 -14.23 -3.84 -3.57
CA ARG A 11 -13.98 -4.37 -4.90
C ARG A 11 -12.77 -5.32 -4.94
N LEU A 12 -11.68 -4.99 -4.25
CA LEU A 12 -10.48 -5.83 -4.15
C LEU A 12 -10.73 -7.13 -3.36
N LEU A 13 -11.57 -7.06 -2.32
CA LEU A 13 -11.85 -8.19 -1.44
C LEU A 13 -12.95 -9.12 -1.96
N ARG A 14 -13.83 -8.63 -2.83
CA ARG A 14 -14.97 -9.39 -3.38
C ARG A 14 -14.52 -10.70 -4.02
N ASP A 15 -15.03 -11.84 -3.57
CA ASP A 15 -14.63 -13.18 -4.05
C ASP A 15 -13.16 -13.54 -3.78
N SER A 16 -12.50 -12.84 -2.84
CA SER A 16 -11.17 -13.23 -2.32
C SER A 16 -11.29 -14.06 -1.04
N LEU A 17 -10.23 -14.80 -0.70
CA LEU A 17 -10.12 -15.51 0.59
C LEU A 17 -9.63 -14.60 1.73
N THR A 18 -9.47 -13.30 1.47
CA THR A 18 -8.97 -12.34 2.45
C THR A 18 -9.99 -12.13 3.56
N ARG A 19 -9.59 -12.39 4.79
CA ARG A 19 -10.37 -12.12 6.00
C ARG A 19 -10.12 -10.69 6.45
N THR A 20 -11.19 -9.98 6.77
CA THR A 20 -11.17 -8.59 7.26
C THR A 20 -11.67 -8.54 8.70
N SER A 21 -11.03 -7.71 9.53
CA SER A 21 -11.51 -7.39 10.88
C SER A 21 -11.19 -5.95 11.26
N GLU A 22 -11.99 -5.36 12.14
CA GLU A 22 -11.71 -4.03 12.69
C GLU A 22 -10.45 -4.05 13.57
N PHE A 23 -9.60 -3.03 13.41
CA PHE A 23 -8.42 -2.87 14.25
C PHE A 23 -7.96 -1.40 14.26
N ASN A 24 -7.68 -0.85 15.45
CA ASN A 24 -7.19 0.52 15.64
C ASN A 24 -8.03 1.61 14.94
N GLY A 25 -9.36 1.44 14.90
CA GLY A 25 -10.27 2.38 14.21
C GLY A 25 -10.17 2.35 12.68
N GLY A 26 -9.54 1.32 12.12
CA GLY A 26 -9.54 1.00 10.70
C GLY A 26 -9.72 -0.49 10.49
N TRP A 27 -9.00 -1.06 9.53
CA TRP A 27 -9.16 -2.44 9.09
C TRP A 27 -7.83 -3.18 9.11
N THR A 28 -7.89 -4.48 9.39
CA THR A 28 -6.79 -5.41 9.16
C THR A 28 -7.25 -6.57 8.29
N PHE A 29 -6.35 -7.04 7.44
CA PHE A 29 -6.57 -8.02 6.39
C PHE A 29 -5.57 -9.16 6.52
N THR A 30 -6.02 -10.39 6.32
CA THR A 30 -5.14 -11.57 6.28
C THR A 30 -5.75 -12.70 5.45
N ASN A 31 -4.92 -13.47 4.74
CA ASN A 31 -5.39 -14.67 4.04
C ASN A 31 -5.39 -15.90 4.97
N ASP A 32 -4.28 -16.12 5.67
CA ASP A 32 -3.98 -17.36 6.38
C ASP A 32 -3.79 -17.16 7.91
N GLY A 33 -3.66 -15.91 8.38
CA GLY A 33 -3.34 -15.58 9.77
C GLY A 33 -1.83 -15.53 10.04
N THR A 34 -0.99 -15.61 9.00
CA THR A 34 0.47 -15.47 9.11
C THR A 34 0.89 -14.03 8.85
N LEU A 35 0.38 -13.43 7.77
CA LEU A 35 0.68 -12.04 7.40
C LEU A 35 -0.57 -11.18 7.57
N TYR A 36 -0.39 -10.03 8.21
CA TYR A 36 -1.42 -9.03 8.45
C TYR A 36 -1.03 -7.72 7.79
N PHE A 37 -1.96 -7.19 6.99
CA PHE A 37 -1.91 -5.83 6.46
C PHE A 37 -2.96 -4.99 7.19
N THR A 38 -2.56 -3.89 7.79
CA THR A 38 -3.44 -3.03 8.59
C THR A 38 -3.41 -1.62 8.07
N VAL A 39 -4.59 -1.02 7.92
CA VAL A 39 -4.79 0.36 7.49
C VAL A 39 -5.68 1.12 8.48
N TRP A 40 -5.30 2.33 8.83
CA TRP A 40 -6.12 3.22 9.68
C TRP A 40 -5.83 4.68 9.37
N ASP A 41 -6.79 5.55 9.71
CA ASP A 41 -6.64 6.99 9.60
C ASP A 41 -6.41 7.65 10.96
N LYS A 42 -5.56 8.67 10.97
CA LYS A 42 -5.44 9.58 12.11
C LYS A 42 -5.02 10.97 11.65
N GLY A 43 -5.87 11.96 11.92
CA GLY A 43 -5.55 13.37 11.68
C GLY A 43 -5.33 13.75 10.21
N GLY A 44 -6.07 13.14 9.28
CA GLY A 44 -5.89 13.38 7.84
C GLY A 44 -4.66 12.70 7.25
N THR A 45 -4.12 11.69 7.92
CA THR A 45 -3.05 10.81 7.41
C THR A 45 -3.54 9.37 7.48
N THR A 46 -3.37 8.63 6.39
CA THR A 46 -3.58 7.19 6.33
C THR A 46 -2.27 6.48 6.64
N PHE A 47 -2.34 5.46 7.47
CA PHE A 47 -1.21 4.67 7.95
C PHE A 47 -1.38 3.23 7.50
N PHE A 48 -0.27 2.62 7.11
CA PHE A 48 -0.20 1.24 6.63
C PHE A 48 0.87 0.48 7.42
N SER A 49 0.54 -0.74 7.80
CA SER A 49 1.39 -1.60 8.63
C SER A 49 1.33 -3.02 8.12
N TRP A 50 2.50 -3.64 8.02
CA TRP A 50 2.68 -5.05 7.69
C TRP A 50 3.27 -5.74 8.91
N SER A 51 2.69 -6.88 9.30
CA SER A 51 3.11 -7.59 10.51
C SER A 51 2.86 -9.08 10.39
N GLU A 52 3.73 -9.86 11.04
CA GLU A 52 3.57 -11.30 11.13
C GLU A 52 2.78 -11.68 12.39
N ARG A 53 1.97 -12.74 12.28
CA ARG A 53 1.25 -13.46 13.35
C ARG A 53 0.14 -12.68 14.07
N GLN A 54 0.18 -11.35 14.05
CA GLN A 54 -0.87 -10.50 14.61
C GLN A 54 -0.86 -9.11 13.96
N PRO A 55 -2.00 -8.39 13.92
CA PRO A 55 -2.06 -7.00 13.48
C PRO A 55 -1.18 -6.07 14.33
N SER A 56 -0.60 -5.05 13.70
CA SER A 56 0.26 -4.05 14.35
C SER A 56 -0.14 -2.62 14.02
N THR A 57 0.05 -1.70 14.97
CA THR A 57 -0.08 -0.24 14.80
C THR A 57 1.26 0.46 14.56
N SER A 58 2.34 -0.29 14.29
CA SER A 58 3.65 0.26 13.93
C SER A 58 3.69 0.49 12.41
N PRO A 59 3.51 1.73 11.92
CA PRO A 59 3.37 1.97 10.50
C PRO A 59 4.70 1.73 9.75
N GLY A 60 4.62 0.99 8.65
CA GLY A 60 5.67 0.90 7.64
C GLY A 60 5.60 2.09 6.68
N LEU A 61 4.39 2.52 6.33
CA LEU A 61 4.12 3.62 5.39
C LEU A 61 3.02 4.54 5.93
N LYS A 62 3.12 5.84 5.65
CA LYS A 62 2.05 6.81 5.90
C LYS A 62 1.98 7.88 4.83
N THR A 63 0.79 8.36 4.52
CA THR A 63 0.54 9.39 3.50
C THR A 63 -0.70 10.22 3.85
N ASP A 64 -0.68 11.50 3.48
CA ASP A 64 -1.84 12.39 3.43
C ASP A 64 -2.35 12.58 1.98
N CYS A 65 -1.80 11.83 1.02
CA CYS A 65 -2.21 11.86 -0.38
C CYS A 65 -3.17 10.69 -0.68
N ASP A 66 -4.43 11.01 -1.00
CA ASP A 66 -5.48 10.05 -1.34
C ASP A 66 -5.07 9.12 -2.50
N SER A 67 -4.40 9.65 -3.51
CA SER A 67 -3.91 8.86 -4.65
C SER A 67 -2.91 7.81 -4.16
N VAL A 68 -1.93 8.18 -3.35
CA VAL A 68 -0.94 7.23 -2.82
C VAL A 68 -1.64 6.14 -2.00
N ALA A 69 -2.59 6.52 -1.14
CA ALA A 69 -3.35 5.56 -0.35
C ALA A 69 -4.11 4.56 -1.23
N ALA A 70 -4.74 5.02 -2.32
CA ALA A 70 -5.42 4.15 -3.29
C ALA A 70 -4.45 3.16 -3.98
N TYR A 71 -3.25 3.59 -4.38
CA TYR A 71 -2.26 2.70 -4.98
C TYR A 71 -1.73 1.67 -3.98
N VAL A 72 -1.42 2.06 -2.73
CA VAL A 72 -0.99 1.12 -1.68
C VAL A 72 -2.07 0.06 -1.41
N LEU A 73 -3.33 0.48 -1.26
CA LEU A 73 -4.44 -0.46 -1.07
C LEU A 73 -4.59 -1.41 -2.26
N THR A 74 -4.45 -0.90 -3.49
CA THR A 74 -4.59 -1.69 -4.71
C THR A 74 -3.48 -2.73 -4.85
N THR A 75 -2.22 -2.34 -4.63
CA THR A 75 -1.08 -3.27 -4.75
C THR A 75 -1.11 -4.33 -3.66
N GLU A 76 -1.41 -3.96 -2.41
CA GLU A 76 -1.39 -4.89 -1.28
C GLU A 76 -2.59 -5.85 -1.30
N LEU A 77 -3.82 -5.33 -1.32
CA LEU A 77 -5.00 -6.19 -1.33
C LEU A 77 -5.13 -6.96 -2.65
N GLY A 78 -4.68 -6.37 -3.76
CA GLY A 78 -4.58 -7.05 -5.05
C GLY A 78 -3.61 -8.23 -4.99
N SER A 79 -2.44 -8.06 -4.38
CA SER A 79 -1.46 -9.14 -4.21
C SER A 79 -1.98 -10.22 -3.25
N MET A 80 -2.66 -9.83 -2.15
CA MET A 80 -3.32 -10.77 -1.25
C MET A 80 -4.38 -11.61 -1.97
N ARG A 81 -5.23 -10.96 -2.78
CA ARG A 81 -6.21 -11.64 -3.62
C ARG A 81 -5.52 -12.63 -4.57
N ALA A 82 -4.49 -12.18 -5.28
CA ALA A 82 -3.81 -13.00 -6.26
C ALA A 82 -3.05 -14.19 -5.65
N MET A 83 -2.50 -14.07 -4.44
CA MET A 83 -1.91 -15.23 -3.73
C MET A 83 -2.91 -16.36 -3.45
N ALA A 84 -4.22 -16.05 -3.41
CA ALA A 84 -5.27 -17.04 -3.27
C ALA A 84 -5.65 -17.72 -4.60
N LEU A 85 -5.09 -17.27 -5.74
CA LEU A 85 -5.49 -17.64 -7.09
C LEU A 85 -4.26 -17.97 -7.98
N PRO A 86 -4.42 -18.68 -9.11
CA PRO A 86 -3.29 -19.14 -9.93
C PRO A 86 -2.76 -18.08 -10.93
N PHE A 87 -2.82 -16.78 -10.63
CA PHE A 87 -2.51 -15.71 -11.59
C PHE A 87 -1.15 -15.02 -11.36
N ASP A 88 -0.56 -14.50 -12.44
CA ASP A 88 0.68 -13.71 -12.38
C ASP A 88 0.39 -12.28 -11.90
N VAL A 89 0.90 -11.94 -10.71
CA VAL A 89 0.85 -10.57 -10.18
C VAL A 89 1.82 -9.64 -10.92
N PRO A 90 1.47 -8.34 -11.05
CA PRO A 90 2.44 -7.31 -11.39
C PRO A 90 3.67 -7.42 -10.48
N ARG A 91 4.86 -7.49 -11.07
CA ARG A 91 6.14 -7.49 -10.34
C ARG A 91 6.81 -6.14 -10.53
N PHE A 92 6.95 -5.41 -9.45
CA PHE A 92 7.66 -4.13 -9.43
C PHE A 92 9.01 -4.26 -8.72
N PRO A 93 9.98 -3.37 -9.00
CA PRO A 93 11.20 -3.28 -8.23
C PRO A 93 10.94 -2.96 -6.75
N GLU A 94 11.81 -3.47 -5.88
CA GLU A 94 11.66 -3.36 -4.41
C GLU A 94 12.86 -2.66 -3.75
N ARG A 95 13.95 -2.47 -4.50
CA ARG A 95 15.19 -1.90 -3.96
C ARG A 95 15.28 -0.41 -4.23
N LEU A 96 15.82 0.34 -3.28
CA LEU A 96 15.97 1.79 -3.39
C LEU A 96 16.86 2.23 -4.55
N ASP A 97 17.85 1.43 -4.95
CA ASP A 97 18.70 1.69 -6.13
C ASP A 97 17.97 1.51 -7.46
N GLN A 98 16.74 0.99 -7.41
CA GLN A 98 15.83 0.85 -8.54
C GLN A 98 14.67 1.84 -8.45
N LEU A 99 14.75 2.89 -7.62
CA LEU A 99 13.68 3.89 -7.53
C LEU A 99 13.31 4.46 -8.92
N HIS A 100 12.01 4.61 -9.19
CA HIS A 100 11.57 5.14 -10.47
C HIS A 100 12.11 6.58 -10.69
N PRO A 101 12.64 6.94 -11.87
CA PRO A 101 13.31 8.23 -12.09
C PRO A 101 12.44 9.49 -11.90
N SER A 102 11.10 9.35 -11.88
CA SER A 102 10.18 10.46 -11.59
C SER A 102 10.03 10.74 -10.09
N TRP A 103 10.70 9.98 -9.23
CA TRP A 103 10.60 10.06 -7.77
C TRP A 103 11.95 10.37 -7.11
N VAL A 104 11.86 11.01 -5.95
CA VAL A 104 12.98 11.25 -5.04
C VAL A 104 12.68 10.60 -3.70
N ALA A 105 13.72 10.09 -3.03
CA ALA A 105 13.65 9.56 -1.67
C ALA A 105 14.62 10.33 -0.76
N ASP A 106 14.10 11.28 -0.01
CA ASP A 106 14.88 12.13 0.88
C ASP A 106 15.01 11.52 2.27
N LYS A 107 16.17 11.75 2.90
CA LYS A 107 16.38 11.32 4.29
C LYS A 107 15.55 12.17 5.23
N THR A 108 14.90 11.52 6.20
CA THR A 108 14.22 12.23 7.29
C THR A 108 15.10 12.28 8.55
N PRO A 109 14.78 13.15 9.52
CA PRO A 109 15.43 13.15 10.83
C PRO A 109 15.23 11.86 11.66
N LEU A 110 14.34 10.96 11.24
CA LEU A 110 14.00 9.71 11.93
C LEU A 110 14.31 8.49 11.05
N PRO A 111 15.59 8.08 10.91
CA PRO A 111 15.93 6.82 10.28
C PRO A 111 15.19 5.63 10.93
N PRO A 112 14.79 4.62 10.16
CA PRO A 112 15.07 4.42 8.74
C PRO A 112 14.07 5.11 7.78
N ALA A 113 13.15 5.95 8.27
CA ALA A 113 12.12 6.55 7.42
C ALA A 113 12.71 7.49 6.36
N LEU A 114 12.28 7.30 5.12
CA LEU A 114 12.54 8.16 3.97
C LEU A 114 11.24 8.87 3.57
N PHE A 115 11.40 10.07 3.01
CA PHE A 115 10.31 10.85 2.43
C PHE A 115 10.36 10.69 0.91
N TYR A 116 9.33 10.05 0.35
CA TYR A 116 9.19 9.83 -1.09
C TYR A 116 8.26 10.88 -1.66
N HIS A 117 8.66 11.52 -2.76
CA HIS A 117 7.81 12.46 -3.49
C HIS A 117 8.09 12.43 -4.98
N ARG A 118 7.06 12.74 -5.77
CA ARG A 118 7.18 12.85 -7.22
C ARG A 118 7.82 14.19 -7.59
N ILE A 119 8.76 14.18 -8.52
CA ILE A 119 9.52 15.36 -8.94
C ILE A 119 8.61 16.44 -9.54
N GLU A 120 7.70 16.05 -10.42
CA GLU A 120 6.82 16.98 -11.14
C GLU A 120 5.64 17.47 -10.31
N ASP A 121 5.25 16.71 -9.28
CA ASP A 121 4.18 17.05 -8.35
C ASP A 121 4.51 16.56 -6.93
N PRO A 122 5.23 17.38 -6.13
CA PRO A 122 5.62 17.00 -4.77
C PRO A 122 4.45 16.81 -3.80
N SER A 123 3.21 17.17 -4.17
CA SER A 123 2.03 16.85 -3.37
C SER A 123 1.72 15.36 -3.35
N VAL A 124 2.15 14.64 -4.39
CA VAL A 124 2.15 13.18 -4.43
C VAL A 124 3.35 12.68 -3.64
N CYS A 125 3.14 12.42 -2.36
CA CYS A 125 4.20 12.05 -1.43
C CYS A 125 3.76 11.09 -0.33
N PHE A 126 4.73 10.45 0.30
CA PHE A 126 4.53 9.58 1.46
C PHE A 126 5.83 9.35 2.22
N TYR A 127 5.70 8.85 3.45
CA TYR A 127 6.83 8.41 4.25
C TYR A 127 6.82 6.88 4.32
N SER A 128 7.99 6.26 4.19
CA SER A 128 8.13 4.82 4.42
C SER A 128 9.46 4.49 5.11
N SER A 129 9.42 3.53 6.02
CA SER A 129 10.59 2.95 6.71
C SER A 129 11.26 1.82 5.93
N SER A 130 10.66 1.39 4.83
CA SER A 130 11.06 0.21 4.06
C SER A 130 10.99 0.50 2.55
N PRO A 131 12.11 0.42 1.82
CA PRO A 131 12.09 0.48 0.35
C PRO A 131 11.26 -0.63 -0.28
N PHE A 132 11.19 -1.80 0.36
CA PHE A 132 10.39 -2.94 -0.10
C PHE A 132 8.90 -2.58 -0.20
N ASP A 133 8.38 -1.78 0.74
CA ASP A 133 6.98 -1.33 0.72
C ASP A 133 6.78 -0.08 -0.15
N ALA A 134 7.85 0.71 -0.38
CA ALA A 134 7.76 2.02 -1.02
C ALA A 134 8.01 1.99 -2.53
N VAL A 135 9.08 1.32 -2.98
CA VAL A 135 9.51 1.34 -4.38
C VAL A 135 8.44 0.74 -5.31
N PRO A 136 7.77 -0.37 -4.97
CA PRO A 136 6.68 -0.90 -5.79
C PRO A 136 5.56 0.12 -6.04
N VAL A 137 5.21 0.91 -5.03
CA VAL A 137 4.17 1.96 -5.14
C VAL A 137 4.58 3.02 -6.15
N THR A 138 5.86 3.43 -6.16
CA THR A 138 6.34 4.44 -7.12
C THR A 138 6.20 3.99 -8.57
N TYR A 139 6.38 2.70 -8.85
CA TYR A 139 6.17 2.13 -10.19
C TYR A 139 4.70 1.93 -10.51
N ALA A 140 3.90 1.51 -9.53
CA ALA A 140 2.46 1.36 -9.71
C ALA A 140 1.82 2.70 -10.16
N MET A 141 2.27 3.82 -9.59
CA MET A 141 1.76 5.16 -9.91
C MET A 141 2.11 5.68 -11.30
N GLU A 142 2.92 4.96 -12.08
CA GLU A 142 3.19 5.28 -13.50
C GLU A 142 2.15 4.68 -14.46
N TYR A 143 1.25 3.84 -13.95
CA TYR A 143 0.13 3.29 -14.69
C TYR A 143 -1.17 3.91 -14.22
N ASP A 144 -2.21 3.81 -15.04
CA ASP A 144 -3.56 4.11 -14.60
C ASP A 144 -4.01 3.13 -13.50
N LEU A 145 -4.62 3.65 -12.43
CA LEU A 145 -5.04 2.87 -11.28
C LEU A 145 -6.03 1.75 -11.68
N GLU A 146 -6.96 2.02 -12.59
CA GLU A 146 -7.94 1.03 -13.04
C GLU A 146 -7.28 -0.07 -13.87
N ASP A 147 -6.22 0.24 -14.61
CA ASP A 147 -5.46 -0.78 -15.35
C ASP A 147 -4.67 -1.71 -14.42
N ILE A 148 -4.13 -1.19 -13.32
CA ILE A 148 -3.54 -2.03 -12.27
C ILE A 148 -4.62 -2.87 -11.57
N LEU A 149 -5.73 -2.25 -11.21
CA LEU A 149 -6.84 -2.92 -10.54
C LEU A 149 -7.38 -4.08 -11.38
N LYS A 150 -7.56 -3.88 -12.70
CA LYS A 150 -7.94 -4.96 -13.63
C LYS A 150 -6.95 -6.11 -13.63
N LYS A 151 -5.63 -5.85 -13.57
CA LYS A 151 -4.62 -6.91 -13.54
C LYS A 151 -4.72 -7.77 -12.29
N TYR A 152 -5.00 -7.17 -11.13
CA TYR A 152 -5.20 -7.93 -9.88
C TYR A 152 -6.55 -8.63 -9.82
N MET A 153 -7.56 -8.15 -10.56
CA MET A 153 -8.89 -8.74 -10.62
C MET A 153 -9.07 -9.82 -11.70
N ALA A 154 -8.09 -9.98 -12.59
CA ALA A 154 -8.15 -10.90 -13.74
C ALA A 154 -8.10 -12.38 -13.34
#